data_AF-A0A933AR55-F1
#
_entry.id   AF-A0A933AR55-F1
#
_cell.length_a   1.000
_cell.length_b   1.000
_cell.length_c   1.000
_cell.angle_alpha   90.00
_cell.angle_beta   90.00
_cell.angle_gamma   90.00
#
_symmetry.space_group_name_H-M   'P 1'
#
loop_
_entity.id
_entity.type
_entity.pdbx_description
1 polymer ?
#
loop_
_entity_poly.entity_id
_entity_poly.type
_entity_poly.pdbx_seq_one_letter_code
_entity_poly.pdbx_strand_id
1 'polypeptide(L)'
;MMSLLTVFWLLMVIFGTIGGMRGWAKETLVMFTMVLALFLDVIITTYVPGVAAGLAAQPPAAQFTVRAIFFVVLAFFGYESPAISNALQGKARRERLQDVVLGVVLGLVNGYLLIGSIWYYLHINGYP
;
A
#
# COMPACT_ATOMS: atom_id res chain seq x y z
N MET A 1 -21.33 14.59 7.50
CA MET A 1 -20.76 13.59 6.57
C MET A 1 -19.37 14.10 6.17
N MET A 2 -18.30 13.38 6.53
CA MET A 2 -16.95 13.74 6.05
C MET A 2 -16.85 13.37 4.57
N SER A 3 -16.25 14.26 3.77
CA SER A 3 -15.98 13.95 2.36
C SER A 3 -14.93 12.86 2.27
N LEU A 4 -15.10 11.93 1.32
CA LEU A 4 -14.11 10.90 0.99
C LEU A 4 -12.72 11.54 0.77
N LEU A 5 -12.69 12.69 0.08
CA LEU A 5 -11.49 13.50 -0.14
C LEU A 5 -10.81 13.94 1.17
N THR A 6 -11.60 14.33 2.17
CA THR A 6 -11.08 14.73 3.49
C THR A 6 -10.41 13.55 4.20
N VAL A 7 -11.03 12.37 4.14
CA VAL A 7 -10.47 11.14 4.73
C VAL A 7 -9.15 10.77 4.07
N PHE A 8 -9.04 10.91 2.75
CA PHE A 8 -7.78 10.63 2.06
C PHE A 8 -6.66 11.56 2.44
N TRP A 9 -6.89 12.88 2.46
CA TRP A 9 -5.84 13.81 2.88
C TRP A 9 -5.44 13.59 4.34
N LEU A 10 -6.40 13.24 5.21
CA LEU A 10 -6.10 12.86 6.59
C LEU A 10 -5.18 11.63 6.65
N LEU A 11 -5.52 10.57 5.91
CA LEU A 11 -4.71 9.35 5.85
C LEU A 11 -3.32 9.62 5.24
N MET A 12 -3.24 10.44 4.19
CA MET A 12 -1.98 10.86 3.58
C MET A 12 -1.07 11.54 4.61
N VAL A 13 -1.58 12.49 5.38
CA VAL A 13 -0.79 13.16 6.44
C VAL A 13 -0.30 12.16 7.48
N ILE A 14 -1.16 11.24 7.93
CA ILE A 14 -0.78 10.20 8.89
C ILE A 14 0.34 9.31 8.32
N PHE A 15 0.20 8.82 7.09
CA PHE A 15 1.23 8.00 6.44
C PHE A 15 2.54 8.76 6.23
N GLY A 16 2.47 10.05 5.88
CA GLY A 16 3.65 10.93 5.82
C GLY A 16 4.35 11.03 7.18
N THR A 17 3.61 11.24 8.27
CA THR A 17 4.22 11.28 9.61
C THR A 17 4.85 9.96 10.02
N ILE A 18 4.19 8.83 9.73
CA ILE A 18 4.70 7.48 10.01
C ILE A 18 5.99 7.23 9.23
N GLY A 19 6.02 7.57 7.93
CA GLY A 19 7.20 7.40 7.10
C GLY A 19 8.39 8.24 7.59
N GLY A 20 8.13 9.46 8.05
CA GLY A 20 9.14 10.31 8.67
C GLY A 20 9.76 9.71 9.93
N MET A 21 8.95 9.08 10.78
CA MET A 21 9.41 8.43 12.02
C MET A 21 10.10 7.07 11.76
N ARG A 22 9.73 6.36 10.69
CA ARG A 22 10.24 5.01 10.39
C ARG A 22 11.54 5.02 9.57
N GLY A 23 11.74 6.06 8.77
CA GLY A 23 12.94 6.27 7.97
C GLY A 23 12.81 5.77 6.53
N TRP A 24 13.45 6.48 5.61
CA TRP A 24 13.29 6.32 4.17
C TRP A 24 13.62 4.91 3.64
N ALA A 25 14.66 4.26 4.17
CA ALA A 25 15.10 2.95 3.68
C ALA A 25 14.02 1.87 3.88
N LYS A 26 13.34 1.91 5.03
CA LYS A 26 12.25 0.97 5.35
C LYS A 26 11.01 1.26 4.51
N GLU A 27 10.66 2.53 4.32
CA GLU A 27 9.54 2.93 3.47
C GLU A 27 9.79 2.61 1.98
N THR A 28 11.04 2.66 1.51
CA THR A 28 11.39 2.26 0.14
C THR A 28 11.11 0.77 -0.10
N LEU A 29 11.42 -0.09 0.88
CA LEU A 29 11.11 -1.52 0.78
C LEU A 29 9.60 -1.76 0.70
N VAL A 30 8.82 -1.06 1.52
CA VAL A 30 7.36 -1.13 1.48
C VAL A 30 6.84 -0.70 0.10
N MET A 31 7.36 0.40 -0.45
CA MET A 31 6.94 0.88 -1.77
C MET A 31 7.09 -0.21 -2.84
N PHE A 32 8.23 -0.91 -2.86
CA PHE A 32 8.45 -2.00 -3.81
C PHE A 32 7.46 -3.14 -3.63
N THR A 33 7.10 -3.49 -2.40
CA THR A 33 6.08 -4.53 -2.16
C THR A 33 4.69 -4.13 -2.59
N MET A 34 4.31 -2.85 -2.43
CA MET A 34 3.04 -2.34 -2.92
C MET A 34 2.98 -2.37 -4.45
N VAL A 35 4.03 -1.91 -5.12
CA VAL A 35 4.14 -1.98 -6.58
C VAL A 35 4.09 -3.44 -7.06
N LEU A 36 4.79 -4.34 -6.38
CA LEU A 36 4.73 -5.77 -6.68
C LEU A 36 3.32 -6.34 -6.51
N ALA A 37 2.60 -5.96 -5.45
CA ALA A 37 1.23 -6.41 -5.22
C ALA A 37 0.29 -5.96 -6.34
N LEU A 38 0.40 -4.70 -6.80
CA LEU A 38 -0.36 -4.20 -7.95
C LEU A 38 0.02 -4.91 -9.25
N PHE A 39 1.32 -5.13 -9.46
CA PHE A 39 1.79 -5.90 -10.61
C PHE A 39 1.23 -7.32 -10.61
N LEU A 40 1.24 -8.01 -9.48
CA LEU A 40 0.68 -9.35 -9.36
C LEU A 40 -0.84 -9.36 -9.58
N ASP A 41 -1.58 -8.37 -9.06
CA ASP A 41 -3.01 -8.24 -9.35
C ASP A 41 -3.28 -8.15 -10.86
N VAL A 42 -2.53 -7.32 -11.59
CA VAL A 42 -2.64 -7.21 -13.05
C VAL A 42 -2.24 -8.51 -13.75
N ILE A 43 -1.14 -9.14 -13.34
CA ILE A 43 -0.67 -10.39 -13.97
C ILE A 43 -1.68 -11.51 -13.78
N ILE A 44 -2.18 -11.68 -12.56
CA ILE A 44 -3.12 -12.74 -12.20
C ILE A 44 -4.44 -12.53 -12.94
N THR A 45 -4.96 -11.31 -12.96
CA THR A 45 -6.24 -11.02 -13.62
C THR A 45 -6.15 -11.08 -15.14
N THR A 46 -5.01 -10.71 -15.74
CA THR A 46 -4.85 -10.63 -17.20
C THR A 46 -4.44 -11.97 -17.81
N TYR A 47 -3.52 -12.70 -17.17
CA TYR A 47 -2.86 -13.85 -17.80
C TYR A 47 -3.27 -15.21 -17.22
N VAL A 48 -3.86 -15.28 -16.02
CA VAL A 48 -4.30 -16.56 -15.45
C VAL A 48 -5.71 -16.89 -15.97
N PRO A 49 -5.89 -17.96 -16.77
CA PRO A 49 -7.18 -18.30 -17.33
C PRO A 49 -8.21 -18.56 -16.23
N GLY A 50 -9.42 -18.04 -16.42
CA GLY A 50 -10.54 -18.25 -15.50
C GLY A 50 -10.60 -17.28 -14.31
N VAL A 51 -9.52 -16.55 -13.98
CA VAL A 51 -9.54 -15.62 -12.84
C VAL A 51 -10.40 -14.39 -13.12
N ALA A 52 -10.19 -13.70 -14.24
CA ALA A 52 -11.01 -12.53 -14.60
C ALA A 52 -12.50 -12.89 -14.76
N ALA A 53 -12.80 -14.00 -15.43
CA ALA A 53 -14.17 -14.48 -15.61
C ALA A 53 -14.82 -14.89 -14.28
N GLY A 54 -14.06 -15.59 -13.42
CA GLY A 54 -14.52 -16.00 -12.10
C GLY A 54 -14.79 -14.80 -11.18
N LEU A 55 -13.96 -13.76 -11.25
CA LEU A 55 -14.16 -12.52 -10.51
C LEU A 55 -15.38 -11.75 -11.02
N ALA A 56 -15.52 -11.60 -12.34
CA ALA A 56 -16.65 -10.91 -12.96
C ALA A 56 -18.01 -11.59 -12.68
N ALA A 57 -18.02 -12.90 -12.42
CA ALA A 57 -19.22 -13.63 -12.03
C ALA A 57 -19.69 -13.35 -10.59
N GLN A 58 -18.87 -12.69 -9.76
CA GLN A 58 -19.20 -12.39 -8.37
C GLN A 58 -19.90 -11.04 -8.19
N PRO A 59 -20.65 -10.84 -7.10
CA PRO A 59 -21.19 -9.53 -6.74
C PRO A 59 -20.09 -8.46 -6.59
N PRO A 60 -20.36 -7.17 -6.86
CA PRO A 60 -19.35 -6.11 -6.80
C PRO A 60 -18.64 -6.00 -5.44
N ALA A 61 -19.37 -6.24 -4.34
CA ALA A 61 -18.80 -6.27 -3.00
C ALA A 61 -17.73 -7.37 -2.87
N ALA A 62 -18.00 -8.58 -3.38
CA ALA A 62 -17.03 -9.67 -3.34
C ALA A 62 -15.82 -9.40 -4.24
N GLN A 63 -16.03 -8.78 -5.41
CA GLN A 63 -14.93 -8.37 -6.30
C GLN A 63 -13.97 -7.39 -5.61
N PHE A 64 -14.53 -6.38 -4.94
CA PHE A 64 -13.76 -5.45 -4.12
C PHE A 64 -13.03 -6.17 -2.98
N THR A 65 -13.75 -6.96 -2.18
CA THR A 65 -13.20 -7.62 -1.00
C THR A 65 -12.02 -8.52 -1.35
N VAL A 66 -12.12 -9.33 -2.40
CA VAL A 66 -11.03 -10.24 -2.80
C VAL A 66 -9.78 -9.46 -3.20
N ARG A 67 -9.91 -8.43 -4.05
CA ARG A 67 -8.76 -7.62 -4.50
C ARG A 67 -8.16 -6.77 -3.39
N ALA A 68 -9.02 -6.18 -2.56
CA ALA A 68 -8.59 -5.39 -1.41
C ALA A 68 -7.84 -6.25 -0.38
N ILE A 69 -8.36 -7.43 -0.03
CA ILE A 69 -7.67 -8.36 0.89
C ILE A 69 -6.35 -8.82 0.28
N PHE A 70 -6.35 -9.23 -1.00
CA PHE A 70 -5.13 -9.63 -1.70
C PHE A 70 -4.04 -8.56 -1.61
N PHE A 71 -4.39 -7.31 -1.96
CA PHE A 71 -3.47 -6.18 -1.93
C PHE A 71 -3.02 -5.82 -0.51
N VAL A 72 -3.96 -5.74 0.45
CA VAL A 72 -3.65 -5.39 1.86
C VAL A 72 -2.76 -6.45 2.52
N VAL A 73 -2.99 -7.74 2.26
CA VAL A 73 -2.14 -8.82 2.80
C VAL A 73 -0.72 -8.69 2.29
N LEU A 74 -0.52 -8.44 0.99
CA LEU A 74 0.81 -8.24 0.43
C LEU A 74 1.47 -6.95 0.95
N ALA A 75 0.71 -5.86 1.07
CA ALA A 75 1.20 -4.62 1.65
C ALA A 75 1.59 -4.79 3.13
N PHE A 76 0.82 -5.57 3.90
CA PHE A 76 1.12 -5.90 5.29
C PHE A 76 2.47 -6.63 5.42
N PHE A 77 2.71 -7.66 4.60
CA PHE A 77 4.02 -8.34 4.58
C PHE A 77 5.16 -7.40 4.20
N GLY A 78 4.90 -6.41 3.35
CA GLY A 78 5.83 -5.32 3.06
C GLY A 78 6.22 -4.51 4.29
N TYR A 79 5.25 -4.15 5.14
CA TYR A 79 5.50 -3.42 6.38
C TYR A 79 6.20 -4.27 7.46
N GLU A 80 5.94 -5.58 7.48
CA GLU A 80 6.58 -6.52 8.43
C GLU A 80 8.00 -6.93 8.00
N SER A 81 8.33 -6.88 6.70
CA SER A 81 9.65 -7.32 6.18
C SER A 81 10.85 -6.63 6.86
N PRO A 82 10.84 -5.30 7.12
CA PRO A 82 11.94 -4.63 7.83
C PRO A 82 12.05 -4.97 9.32
N ALA A 83 11.00 -5.49 9.96
CA ALA A 83 11.10 -5.98 11.34
C ALA A 83 12.07 -7.18 11.42
N ILE A 84 12.04 -8.03 10.38
CA ILE A 84 12.95 -9.18 10.22
C ILE A 84 14.38 -8.70 9.89
N SER A 85 14.54 -7.65 9.08
CA SER A 85 15.87 -7.17 8.68
C SER A 85 16.63 -6.40 9.78
N ASN A 86 15.93 -5.87 10.79
CA ASN A 86 16.57 -5.21 11.95
C ASN A 86 17.34 -6.19 12.85
N ALA A 87 17.14 -7.50 12.70
CA ALA A 87 17.99 -8.51 13.34
C ALA A 87 19.39 -8.61 12.70
N LEU A 88 19.57 -8.08 11.47
CA LEU A 88 20.79 -8.22 10.66
C LEU A 88 21.63 -6.94 10.55
N GLN A 89 21.08 -5.76 10.88
CA GLN A 89 21.79 -4.49 10.73
C GLN A 89 22.17 -3.89 12.07
N GLY A 90 23.49 -3.87 12.32
CA GLY A 90 24.10 -3.27 13.50
C GLY A 90 23.73 -1.80 13.68
N LYS A 91 23.48 -1.44 14.94
CA LYS A 91 23.26 -0.07 15.43
C LYS A 91 24.25 0.90 14.80
N ALA A 92 23.76 1.83 13.97
CA ALA A 92 24.16 3.23 13.92
C ALA A 92 23.81 3.88 12.57
N ARG A 93 22.83 4.80 12.58
CA ARG A 93 22.94 5.99 11.75
C ARG A 93 22.26 7.13 12.50
N ARG A 94 23.03 8.16 12.86
CA ARG A 94 22.48 9.44 13.33
C ARG A 94 21.46 9.90 12.28
N GLU A 95 20.20 10.01 12.67
CA GLU A 95 19.16 10.51 11.79
C GLU A 95 19.51 11.92 11.36
N ARG A 96 19.78 12.11 10.07
CA ARG A 96 19.89 13.44 9.49
C ARG A 96 18.47 13.93 9.20
N LEU A 97 18.23 15.23 9.31
CA LEU A 97 16.97 15.86 8.85
C LEU A 97 16.56 15.38 7.45
N GLN A 98 17.55 15.12 6.58
CA GLN A 98 17.34 14.54 5.26
C GLN A 98 16.63 13.17 5.30
N ASP A 99 17.00 12.28 6.21
CA ASP A 99 16.43 10.92 6.31
C ASP A 99 14.95 10.98 6.72
N VAL A 100 14.60 11.93 7.60
CA VAL A 100 13.22 12.19 8.03
C VAL A 100 12.40 12.77 6.89
N VAL A 101 12.90 13.79 6.19
CA VAL A 101 12.18 14.39 5.05
C VAL A 101 11.94 13.37 3.95
N LEU A 102 12.93 12.55 3.60
CA LEU A 102 12.76 11.46 2.64
C LEU A 102 11.76 10.41 3.14
N GLY A 103 11.81 10.09 4.44
CA GLY A 103 10.82 9.24 5.09
C GLY A 103 9.40 9.77 4.94
N VAL A 104 9.18 11.07 5.14
CA VAL A 104 7.85 11.71 4.98
C VAL A 104 7.36 11.60 3.55
N VAL A 105 8.22 11.93 2.56
CA VAL A 105 7.86 11.85 1.15
C VAL A 105 7.50 10.41 0.76
N LEU A 106 8.31 9.43 1.16
CA LEU A 106 8.03 8.03 0.87
C LEU A 106 6.78 7.52 1.62
N GLY A 107 6.57 7.97 2.85
CA GLY A 107 5.34 7.71 3.60
C GLY A 107 4.10 8.21 2.85
N LEU A 108 4.14 9.44 2.32
CA LEU A 108 3.06 9.98 1.48
C LEU A 108 2.85 9.14 0.22
N VAL A 109 3.92 8.74 -0.47
CA VAL A 109 3.82 7.88 -1.66
C VAL A 109 3.21 6.52 -1.31
N ASN A 110 3.63 5.89 -0.21
CA ASN A 110 3.09 4.62 0.25
C ASN A 110 1.63 4.75 0.69
N GLY A 111 1.28 5.83 1.38
CA GLY A 111 -0.11 6.16 1.73
C GLY A 111 -0.98 6.33 0.48
N TYR A 112 -0.46 7.02 -0.54
CA TYR A 112 -1.13 7.18 -1.83
C TYR A 112 -1.34 5.83 -2.52
N LEU A 113 -0.29 5.00 -2.60
CA LEU A 113 -0.39 3.68 -3.22
C LEU A 113 -1.37 2.79 -2.47
N LEU A 114 -1.36 2.80 -1.13
CA LEU A 114 -2.25 1.96 -0.34
C LEU A 114 -3.72 2.42 -0.47
N ILE A 115 -4.01 3.66 -0.07
CA ILE A 115 -5.38 4.18 -0.02
C ILE A 115 -5.92 4.42 -1.43
N GLY A 116 -5.10 4.95 -2.33
CA GLY A 116 -5.47 5.17 -3.72
C GLY A 116 -5.81 3.88 -4.45
N SER A 117 -5.10 2.78 -4.20
CA SER A 117 -5.43 1.48 -4.82
C SER A 117 -6.71 0.89 -4.24
N ILE A 118 -6.94 1.00 -2.93
CA ILE A 118 -8.20 0.57 -2.30
C ILE A 118 -9.38 1.36 -2.89
N TRP A 119 -9.22 2.68 -3.03
CA TRP A 119 -10.22 3.54 -3.68
C TRP A 119 -10.43 3.22 -5.14
N TYR A 120 -9.37 2.92 -5.88
CA TYR A 120 -9.48 2.45 -7.25
C TYR A 120 -10.34 1.18 -7.32
N TYR A 121 -10.13 0.22 -6.41
CA TYR A 121 -10.98 -0.98 -6.32
C TYR A 121 -12.43 -0.68 -5.93
N LEU A 122 -12.70 0.35 -5.12
CA LEU A 122 -14.08 0.78 -4.85
C LEU A 122 -14.73 1.37 -6.11
N HIS A 123 -14.02 2.27 -6.78
CA HIS A 123 -14.53 2.99 -7.95
C HIS A 123 -14.87 2.05 -9.12
N ILE A 124 -13.99 1.11 -9.46
CA ILE A 124 -14.26 0.14 -10.55
C ILE A 124 -15.42 -0.81 -10.25
N ASN A 125 -15.74 -1.02 -8.97
CA ASN A 125 -16.85 -1.88 -8.54
C ASN A 125 -18.14 -1.08 -8.27
N GLY A 126 -18.17 0.22 -8.57
CA GLY A 126 -19.35 1.07 -8.40
C GLY A 126 -19.78 1.26 -6.94
N TYR A 127 -18.86 1.07 -5.99
CA TYR A 127 -19.12 1.30 -4.57
C TYR A 127 -18.75 2.75 -4.20
N PRO A 128 -19.63 3.50 -3.50
CA PRO A 128 -19.33 4.86 -3.04
C PRO A 128 -18.25 4.91 -1.95
#